data_AF-A0AAW9SMI5-F1
#
_entry.id   AF-A0AAW9SMI5-F1
#
_cell.length_a   1.000
_cell.length_b   1.000
_cell.length_c   1.000
_cell.angle_alpha   90.00
_cell.angle_beta   90.00
_cell.angle_gamma   90.00
#
_symmetry.space_group_name_H-M   'P 1'
#
loop_
_entity.id
_entity.type
_entity.pdbx_description
1 polymer ?
#
loop_
_entity_poly.entity_id
_entity_poly.type
_entity_poly.pdbx_seq_one_letter_code
_entity_poly.pdbx_strand_id
1 'polypeptide(L)'
;MLELDDLERLKKQIQSLTRMRKQQMKLSEKSLQDLTPKQAQKASADQSWLGMEIDKAAREAHAAAVDLGIADPRSAESYGPVDYRPSAFHHYRHQPTKPRCRAA
;
A
#
# COMPACT_ATOMS: atom_id res chain seq x y z
N MET A 1 -25.53 -3.11 3.08
CA MET A 1 -25.87 -3.64 1.74
C MET A 1 -24.57 -3.63 0.95
N LEU A 2 -24.23 -4.75 0.30
CA LEU A 2 -23.00 -4.85 -0.49
C LEU A 2 -23.21 -4.05 -1.77
N GLU A 3 -22.67 -2.85 -1.83
CA GLU A 3 -22.79 -2.01 -3.02
C GLU A 3 -21.83 -2.51 -4.10
N LEU A 4 -22.28 -2.50 -5.35
CA LEU A 4 -21.45 -2.86 -6.49
C LEU A 4 -20.16 -2.01 -6.53
N ASP A 5 -20.25 -0.75 -6.12
CA ASP A 5 -19.14 0.18 -6.02
C ASP A 5 -18.05 -0.29 -5.04
N ASP A 6 -18.43 -0.93 -3.93
CA ASP A 6 -17.47 -1.47 -2.96
C ASP A 6 -16.70 -2.66 -3.53
N LEU A 7 -17.38 -3.53 -4.28
CA LEU A 7 -16.75 -4.64 -4.99
C LEU A 7 -15.78 -4.15 -6.06
N GLU A 8 -16.18 -3.14 -6.84
CA GLU A 8 -15.29 -2.52 -7.83
C GLU A 8 -14.09 -1.84 -7.20
N ARG A 9 -14.30 -1.14 -6.07
CA ARG A 9 -13.23 -0.52 -5.29
C ARG A 9 -12.23 -1.57 -4.83
N LEU A 10 -12.68 -2.65 -4.20
CA LEU A 10 -11.80 -3.74 -3.77
C LEU A 10 -11.05 -4.36 -4.96
N LYS A 11 -11.74 -4.67 -6.06
CA LYS A 11 -11.14 -5.24 -7.28
C LYS A 11 -9.99 -4.38 -7.81
N LYS A 12 -10.20 -3.06 -7.91
CA LYS A 12 -9.17 -2.10 -8.37
C LYS A 12 -7.94 -2.10 -7.45
N GLN A 13 -8.14 -2.16 -6.13
CA GLN A 13 -7.03 -2.21 -5.17
C GLN A 13 -6.25 -3.51 -5.26
N ILE A 14 -6.93 -4.67 -5.37
CA ILE A 14 -6.29 -5.97 -5.51
C ILE A 14 -5.50 -6.07 -6.83
N GLN A 15 -6.02 -5.54 -7.93
CA GLN A 15 -5.28 -5.49 -9.20
C GLN A 15 -3.99 -4.65 -9.08
N SER A 16 -4.09 -3.49 -8.42
CA SER A 16 -2.94 -2.61 -8.18
C SER A 16 -1.90 -3.28 -7.29
N LEU A 17 -2.32 -3.91 -6.18
CA LEU A 17 -1.46 -4.68 -5.29
C LEU A 17 -0.75 -5.82 -6.01
N THR A 18 -1.49 -6.57 -6.82
CA THR A 18 -0.93 -7.69 -7.60
C THR A 18 0.18 -7.20 -8.54
N ARG A 19 -0.06 -6.10 -9.25
CA ARG A 19 0.93 -5.48 -10.14
C ARG A 19 2.17 -5.03 -9.36
N MET A 20 1.98 -4.32 -8.25
CA MET A 20 3.08 -3.78 -7.44
C MET A 20 3.89 -4.87 -6.76
N ARG A 21 3.26 -5.94 -6.26
CA ARG A 21 3.95 -7.11 -5.69
C ARG A 21 4.80 -7.83 -6.74
N LYS A 22 4.28 -8.00 -7.96
CA LYS A 22 5.08 -8.54 -9.08
C LYS A 22 6.29 -7.65 -9.38
N GLN A 23 6.13 -6.33 -9.35
CA GLN A 23 7.25 -5.40 -9.51
C GLN A 23 8.26 -5.51 -8.36
N GLN A 24 7.79 -5.65 -7.12
CA GLN A 24 8.63 -5.81 -5.94
C GLN A 24 9.49 -7.08 -6.03
N MET A 25 8.90 -8.20 -6.44
CA MET A 25 9.62 -9.47 -6.65
C MET A 25 10.76 -9.33 -7.67
N LYS A 26 10.47 -8.70 -8.82
CA LYS A 26 11.49 -8.41 -9.85
C LYS A 26 12.62 -7.50 -9.34
N LEU A 27 12.32 -6.59 -8.41
CA LEU A 27 13.33 -5.72 -7.80
C LEU A 27 14.15 -6.44 -6.74
N SER A 28 13.58 -7.39 -6.00
CA SER A 28 14.31 -8.19 -5.00
C SER A 28 15.26 -9.21 -5.61
N GLU A 29 15.02 -9.63 -6.86
CA GLU A 29 15.90 -10.55 -7.60
C GLU A 29 17.23 -9.90 -8.02
N LYS A 30 17.34 -8.57 -7.97
CA LYS A 30 18.58 -7.86 -8.33
C LYS A 30 19.55 -7.85 -7.15
N SER A 31 20.73 -8.45 -7.32
CA SER A 31 21.83 -8.31 -6.37
C SER A 31 22.32 -6.87 -6.34
N LEU A 32 22.36 -6.28 -5.14
CA LEU A 32 22.92 -4.94 -4.94
C LEU A 32 24.45 -4.92 -5.09
N GLN A 33 25.11 -6.09 -5.04
CA GLN A 33 26.57 -6.20 -5.15
C GLN A 33 27.06 -5.94 -6.58
N ASP A 34 26.19 -6.09 -7.58
CA ASP A 34 26.52 -5.87 -8.99
C ASP A 34 26.26 -4.42 -9.44
N LEU A 35 25.82 -3.55 -8.53
CA LEU A 35 25.43 -2.18 -8.81
C LEU A 35 26.50 -1.20 -8.34
N THR A 36 26.72 -0.15 -9.13
CA THR A 36 27.47 1.02 -8.65
C THR A 36 26.75 1.68 -7.47
N PRO A 37 27.45 2.41 -6.59
CA PRO A 37 26.82 3.07 -5.44
C PRO A 37 25.60 3.94 -5.80
N LYS A 38 25.67 4.66 -6.93
CA LYS A 38 24.57 5.49 -7.43
C LYS A 38 23.36 4.65 -7.87
N GLN A 39 23.59 3.50 -8.51
CA GLN A 39 22.52 2.58 -8.89
C GLN A 39 21.89 1.89 -7.69
N ALA A 40 22.70 1.49 -6.70
CA ALA A 40 22.21 0.91 -5.45
C ALA A 40 21.34 1.92 -4.68
N GLN A 41 21.78 3.19 -4.60
CA GLN A 41 21.01 4.26 -3.98
C GLN A 41 19.65 4.48 -4.68
N LYS A 42 19.66 4.51 -6.03
CA LYS A 42 18.44 4.63 -6.81
C LYS A 42 17.51 3.42 -6.57
N ALA A 43 18.04 2.20 -6.62
CA ALA A 43 17.25 0.99 -6.42
C ALA A 43 16.61 0.94 -5.01
N SER A 44 17.36 1.35 -3.98
CA SER A 44 16.85 1.44 -2.61
C SER A 44 15.73 2.48 -2.48
N ALA A 45 15.88 3.64 -3.11
CA ALA A 45 14.81 4.64 -3.15
C ALA A 45 13.57 4.09 -3.88
N ASP A 46 13.74 3.54 -5.09
CA ASP A 46 12.64 2.97 -5.88
C ASP A 46 11.89 1.87 -5.11
N GLN A 47 12.60 1.01 -4.38
CA GLN A 47 12.00 0.00 -3.50
C GLN A 47 11.21 0.62 -2.35
N SER A 48 11.73 1.69 -1.73
CA SER A 48 11.06 2.39 -0.64
C SER A 48 9.78 3.10 -1.11
N TRP A 49 9.83 3.72 -2.29
CA TRP A 49 8.65 4.28 -2.96
C TRP A 49 7.60 3.22 -3.26
N LEU A 50 8.01 2.10 -3.85
CA LEU A 50 7.11 0.99 -4.15
C LEU A 50 6.50 0.40 -2.87
N GLY A 51 7.29 0.27 -1.80
CA GLY A 51 6.83 -0.20 -0.50
C GLY A 51 5.74 0.69 0.10
N MET A 52 5.92 2.01 0.02
CA MET A 52 4.89 2.98 0.43
C MET A 52 3.58 2.77 -0.36
N GLU A 53 3.65 2.70 -1.69
CA GLU A 53 2.45 2.56 -2.53
C GLU A 53 1.74 1.21 -2.30
N ILE A 54 2.49 0.13 -2.06
CA ILE A 54 1.93 -1.16 -1.64
C ILE A 54 1.17 -1.04 -0.32
N ASP A 55 1.76 -0.39 0.68
CA ASP A 55 1.13 -0.25 2.01
C ASP A 55 -0.16 0.59 1.93
N LYS A 56 -0.14 1.72 1.19
CA LYS A 56 -1.34 2.53 0.93
C LYS A 56 -2.45 1.69 0.30
N ALA A 57 -2.15 1.01 -0.80
CA ALA A 57 -3.15 0.19 -1.51
C ALA A 57 -3.65 -0.98 -0.64
N ALA A 58 -2.82 -1.55 0.22
CA ALA A 58 -3.22 -2.61 1.14
C ALA A 58 -4.22 -2.11 2.20
N ARG A 59 -4.03 -0.88 2.70
CA ARG A 59 -4.94 -0.25 3.64
C ARG A 59 -6.29 0.08 3.00
N GLU A 60 -6.27 0.61 1.78
CA GLU A 60 -7.49 0.86 1.00
C GLU A 60 -8.24 -0.44 0.67
N ALA A 61 -7.53 -1.49 0.26
CA ALA A 61 -8.11 -2.80 0.03
C ALA A 61 -8.75 -3.36 1.30
N HIS A 62 -8.09 -3.22 2.45
CA HIS A 62 -8.61 -3.67 3.73
C HIS A 62 -9.90 -2.95 4.10
N ALA A 63 -9.94 -1.61 3.99
CA ALA A 63 -11.14 -0.83 4.28
C ALA A 63 -12.32 -1.28 3.41
N ALA A 64 -12.10 -1.47 2.11
CA ALA A 64 -13.12 -1.99 1.20
C ALA A 64 -13.56 -3.42 1.55
N ALA A 65 -12.63 -4.30 1.93
CA ALA A 65 -12.95 -5.67 2.35
C ALA A 65 -13.79 -5.70 3.64
N VAL A 66 -13.53 -4.79 4.59
CA VAL A 66 -14.34 -4.64 5.80
C VAL A 66 -15.74 -4.14 5.45
N ASP A 67 -15.86 -3.15 4.57
CA ASP A 67 -17.16 -2.64 4.10
C ASP A 67 -18.01 -3.70 3.39
N LEU A 68 -17.35 -4.70 2.80
CA LEU A 68 -17.97 -5.86 2.15
C LEU A 68 -18.22 -7.04 3.10
N GLY A 69 -17.85 -6.94 4.38
CA GLY A 69 -17.95 -8.05 5.33
C GLY A 69 -17.04 -9.25 5.02
N ILE A 70 -15.99 -9.06 4.21
CA ILE A 70 -15.00 -10.08 3.84
C ILE A 70 -13.88 -10.15 4.88
N ALA A 71 -13.58 -9.03 5.54
CA ALA A 71 -12.50 -8.92 6.51
C ALA A 71 -12.99 -8.30 7.83
N ASP A 72 -12.35 -8.67 8.93
CA ASP A 72 -12.64 -8.10 10.24
C ASP A 72 -12.10 -6.67 10.37
N PRO A 73 -12.85 -5.75 11.00
CA PRO A 73 -12.36 -4.40 11.25
C PRO A 73 -11.23 -4.41 12.28
N ARG A 74 -10.09 -3.82 11.91
CA ARG A 74 -8.99 -3.51 12.84
C ARG A 74 -9.38 -2.42 13.85
N SER A 75 -8.46 -2.14 14.78
CA SER A 75 -8.58 -1.04 15.74
C SER A 75 -8.76 0.31 15.03
N ALA A 76 -9.38 1.30 15.68
CA ALA A 76 -9.65 2.59 15.05
C ALA A 76 -8.37 3.34 14.65
N GLU A 77 -7.31 3.18 15.44
CA GLU A 77 -5.98 3.75 15.22
C GLU A 77 -5.32 3.17 13.96
N SER A 78 -5.69 1.95 13.55
CA SER A 78 -5.15 1.30 12.36
C SER A 78 -5.54 2.01 11.05
N TYR A 79 -6.60 2.83 11.10
CA TYR A 79 -7.07 3.68 10.00
C TYR A 79 -6.71 5.16 10.22
N GLY A 80 -5.84 5.44 11.19
CA GLY A 80 -5.28 6.76 11.42
C GLY A 80 -4.25 7.16 10.36
N PRO A 81 -3.77 8.42 10.41
CA PRO A 81 -2.73 8.88 9.51
C PRO A 81 -1.43 8.09 9.66
N VAL A 82 -0.77 7.83 8.55
CA VAL A 82 0.51 7.13 8.45
C VAL A 82 1.51 8.02 7.76
N ASP A 83 2.70 8.12 8.34
CA ASP A 83 3.82 8.87 7.78
C ASP A 83 4.80 7.92 7.07
N TYR A 84 5.10 8.25 5.83
CA TYR A 84 6.05 7.55 4.99
C TYR A 84 7.25 8.43 4.70
N ARG A 85 8.43 7.83 4.77
CA ARG A 85 9.70 8.47 4.42
C ARG A 85 10.42 7.61 3.37
N PRO A 86 9.95 7.62 2.11
CA PRO A 86 10.53 6.77 1.07
C PRO A 86 11.95 7.18 0.68
N SER A 87 12.40 8.38 1.05
CA SER A 87 13.82 8.74 1.03
C SER A 87 14.13 9.80 2.09
N ALA A 88 15.41 10.14 2.23
CA ALA A 88 15.90 11.14 3.20
C ALA A 88 15.27 12.54 3.03
N PHE A 89 14.76 12.86 1.83
CA PHE A 89 14.24 14.19 1.49
C PHE A 89 12.73 14.24 1.31
N HIS A 90 12.05 13.10 1.43
CA HIS A 90 10.61 13.04 1.19
C HIS A 90 9.86 12.56 2.43
N HIS A 91 8.80 13.29 2.77
CA HIS A 91 7.85 12.93 3.80
C HIS A 91 6.44 13.02 3.23
N TYR A 92 5.71 11.91 3.30
CA TYR A 92 4.32 11.83 2.89
C TYR A 92 3.46 11.40 4.06
N ARG A 93 2.36 12.10 4.27
CA ARG A 93 1.31 11.68 5.19
C ARG A 93 0.12 11.18 4.37
N HIS A 94 -0.33 9.97 4.64
CA HIS A 94 -1.52 9.41 4.03
C HIS A 94 -2.48 8.97 5.12
N GLN A 95 -3.75 9.30 4.93
CA GLN A 95 -4.83 8.87 5.79
C GLN A 95 -5.66 7.84 5.04
N PRO A 96 -5.64 6.57 5.46
CA PRO A 96 -6.44 5.54 4.82
C PRO A 96 -7.93 5.83 4.95
N THR A 97 -8.70 5.34 3.98
CA THR A 97 -10.15 5.31 4.11
C THR A 97 -10.56 4.51 5.34
N LYS A 98 -11.42 5.09 6.18
CA LYS A 98 -12.05 4.36 7.29
C LYS A 98 -13.22 3.54 6.74
N PRO A 99 -13.36 2.26 7.12
CA PRO A 99 -14.56 1.51 6.80
C PRO A 99 -15.78 2.10 7.52
N ARG A 100 -16.98 1.94 6.95
CA ARG A 100 -18.24 2.50 7.45
C ARG A 100 -18.52 2.13 8.90
N CYS A 101 -18.18 0.91 9.33
CA CYS A 101 -18.35 0.47 10.73
C CYS A 101 -17.42 1.17 11.74
N ARG A 102 -16.43 1.95 11.26
CA ARG A 102 -15.50 2.76 12.06
C ARG A 102 -15.60 4.25 11.71
N ALA A 103 -16.53 4.64 10.85
CA ALA A 103 -16.87 6.03 10.60
C ALA A 103 -17.76 6.51 11.75
N ALA A 104 -17.11 6.97 12.83
CA ALA A 104 -17.73 7.73 13.91
C ALA A 104 -17.46 9.22 13.70
#